data_AF-A0A921ILU7-F1
#
_entry.id   AF-A0A921ILU7-F1
#
_cell.length_a   1.000
_cell.length_b   1.000
_cell.length_c   1.000
_cell.angle_alpha   90.00
_cell.angle_beta   90.00
_cell.angle_gamma   90.00
#
_symmetry.space_group_name_H-M   'P 1'
#
loop_
_entity.id
_entity.type
_entity.pdbx_description
1 polymer ?
#
loop_
_entity_poly.entity_id
_entity_poly.type
_entity_poly.pdbx_seq_one_letter_code
_entity_poly.pdbx_strand_id
1 'polypeptide(L)'
;MLLLAVCCAAARADEIVVQPGGTASLTEAVAKARPGDIIHLAAGVYTQETETYPIVIDKPLTLIGEEGAVLESPPFTPLLNVTAPDVTVENIDFHLLRYGIVGMADWLSVKECSFLLYDDEYRVTSCGIWLVGAKNARLTGNRFTGCGVCLAGPPITES
;
A
#
# COMPACT_ATOMS: atom_id res chain seq x y z
N MET A 1 24.76 34.20 -20.50
CA MET A 1 23.62 33.97 -19.58
C MET A 1 22.62 33.12 -20.35
N LEU A 2 22.64 31.80 -20.17
CA LEU A 2 21.79 30.86 -20.89
C LEU A 2 20.51 30.64 -20.06
N LEU A 3 19.36 31.10 -20.55
CA LEU A 3 18.06 30.82 -19.94
C LEU A 3 17.70 29.36 -20.21
N LEU A 4 17.67 28.51 -19.18
CA LEU A 4 16.96 27.24 -19.24
C LEU A 4 15.46 27.54 -19.19
N ALA A 5 14.79 27.40 -20.34
CA ALA A 5 13.34 27.31 -20.38
C ALA A 5 12.93 25.95 -19.80
N VAL A 6 12.50 25.95 -18.53
CA VAL A 6 11.86 24.78 -17.91
C VAL A 6 10.48 24.66 -18.52
N CYS A 7 10.31 23.76 -19.48
CA CYS A 7 9.00 23.31 -19.93
C CYS A 7 8.35 22.53 -18.78
N CYS A 8 7.54 23.20 -17.95
CA CYS A 8 6.60 22.53 -17.06
C CYS A 8 5.51 21.87 -17.92
N ALA A 9 5.79 20.69 -18.45
CA ALA A 9 4.74 19.82 -18.93
C ALA A 9 3.86 19.49 -17.71
N ALA A 10 2.58 19.88 -17.75
CA ALA A 10 1.61 19.44 -16.76
C ALA A 10 1.50 17.91 -16.88
N ALA A 11 2.18 17.19 -15.99
CA ALA A 11 2.01 15.74 -15.87
C ALA A 11 0.56 15.52 -15.41
N ARG A 12 -0.27 14.96 -16.30
CA ARG A 12 -1.62 14.56 -15.96
C ARG A 12 -1.52 13.20 -15.25
N ALA A 13 -1.94 13.16 -13.99
CA ALA A 13 -2.21 11.90 -13.31
C ALA A 13 -3.39 11.24 -14.03
N ASP A 14 -3.19 10.01 -14.53
CA ASP A 14 -4.29 9.21 -15.03
C ASP A 14 -4.96 8.47 -13.88
N GLU A 15 -6.26 8.19 -14.03
CA GLU A 15 -7.05 7.41 -13.08
C GLU A 15 -7.25 5.98 -13.64
N ILE A 16 -6.94 4.97 -12.83
CA ILE A 16 -7.07 3.55 -13.16
C ILE A 16 -8.09 2.94 -12.20
N VAL A 17 -9.16 2.34 -12.72
CA VAL A 17 -10.15 1.63 -11.89
C VAL A 17 -9.84 0.14 -11.90
N VAL A 18 -9.78 -0.46 -10.72
CA VAL A 18 -9.56 -1.88 -10.49
C VAL A 18 -10.76 -2.44 -9.75
N GLN A 19 -11.37 -3.49 -10.27
CA GLN A 19 -12.51 -4.16 -9.66
C GLN A 19 -12.25 -5.67 -9.56
N PRO A 20 -12.80 -6.37 -8.55
CA PRO A 20 -12.62 -7.82 -8.43
C PRO A 20 -13.16 -8.53 -9.67
N GLY A 21 -12.39 -9.48 -10.22
CA GLY A 21 -12.76 -10.20 -11.45
C GLY A 21 -12.81 -9.33 -12.72
N GLY A 22 -12.30 -8.09 -12.66
CA GLY A 22 -12.13 -7.22 -13.82
C GLY A 22 -11.04 -7.71 -14.78
N THR A 23 -10.77 -6.92 -15.82
CA THR A 23 -9.78 -7.27 -16.86
C THR A 23 -8.33 -7.08 -16.41
N ALA A 24 -8.09 -6.41 -15.29
CA ALA A 24 -6.77 -6.24 -14.69
C ALA A 24 -6.87 -6.34 -13.16
N SER A 25 -5.89 -7.01 -12.55
CA SER A 25 -5.73 -7.06 -11.10
C SER A 25 -5.11 -5.76 -10.57
N LEU A 26 -5.15 -5.54 -9.24
CA LEU A 26 -4.45 -4.42 -8.61
C LEU A 26 -2.94 -4.51 -8.85
N THR A 27 -2.38 -5.72 -8.79
CA THR A 27 -0.97 -6.00 -9.10
C THR A 27 -0.60 -5.48 -10.48
N GLU A 28 -1.41 -5.80 -11.50
CA GLU A 28 -1.17 -5.36 -12.87
C GLU A 28 -1.39 -3.85 -13.05
N ALA A 29 -2.37 -3.28 -12.35
CA ALA A 29 -2.64 -1.85 -12.38
C ALA A 29 -1.45 -1.05 -11.79
N VAL A 30 -0.90 -1.48 -10.65
CA VAL A 30 0.30 -0.88 -10.06
C VAL A 30 1.51 -1.00 -10.98
N ALA A 31 1.67 -2.14 -11.66
CA ALA A 31 2.75 -2.35 -12.62
C ALA A 31 2.67 -1.40 -13.82
N LYS A 32 1.45 -1.15 -14.33
CA LYS A 32 1.19 -0.29 -15.50
C LYS A 32 1.09 1.20 -15.17
N ALA A 33 0.80 1.55 -13.91
CA ALA A 33 0.69 2.92 -13.45
C ALA A 33 1.98 3.70 -13.73
N ARG A 34 1.82 4.99 -14.02
CA ARG A 34 2.92 5.95 -14.11
C ARG A 34 3.05 6.70 -12.78
N PRO A 35 4.24 7.26 -12.48
CA PRO A 35 4.41 8.11 -11.31
C PRO A 35 3.37 9.23 -11.26
N GLY A 36 2.66 9.32 -10.13
CA GLY A 36 1.62 10.31 -9.87
C GLY A 36 0.20 9.86 -10.21
N ASP A 37 0.01 8.71 -10.85
CA ASP A 37 -1.32 8.18 -11.17
C ASP A 37 -2.13 7.83 -9.89
N ILE A 38 -3.45 7.77 -10.07
CA ILE A 38 -4.39 7.38 -9.02
C ILE A 38 -5.03 6.04 -9.42
N ILE A 39 -4.99 5.07 -8.52
CA ILE A 39 -5.66 3.79 -8.67
C ILE A 39 -6.86 3.77 -7.73
N HIS A 40 -8.06 3.63 -8.30
CA HIS A 40 -9.32 3.43 -7.59
C HIS A 40 -9.61 1.94 -7.48
N LEU A 41 -9.66 1.43 -6.27
CA LEU A 41 -9.98 0.05 -5.95
C LEU A 41 -11.48 -0.03 -5.62
N ALA A 42 -12.27 -0.60 -6.51
CA ALA A 42 -13.71 -0.77 -6.31
C ALA A 42 -14.00 -1.67 -5.10
N ALA A 43 -15.23 -1.60 -4.59
CA ALA A 43 -15.65 -2.44 -3.48
C ALA A 43 -15.50 -3.95 -3.81
N GLY A 44 -15.04 -4.72 -2.83
CA GLY A 44 -14.90 -6.17 -2.88
C GLY A 44 -13.58 -6.69 -2.32
N VAL A 45 -13.41 -8.01 -2.35
CA VAL A 45 -12.30 -8.70 -1.68
C VAL A 45 -11.26 -9.16 -2.70
N TYR A 46 -10.01 -8.75 -2.49
CA TYR A 46 -8.86 -9.05 -3.33
C TYR A 46 -7.96 -10.04 -2.58
N THR A 47 -8.01 -11.31 -2.96
CA THR A 47 -7.30 -12.41 -2.30
C THR A 47 -6.10 -12.86 -3.12
N GLN A 48 -5.35 -13.85 -2.63
CA GLN A 48 -4.29 -14.51 -3.41
C GLN A 48 -4.77 -15.18 -4.71
N GLU A 49 -6.10 -15.34 -4.89
CA GLU A 49 -6.67 -15.86 -6.14
C GLU A 49 -6.70 -14.78 -7.24
N THR A 50 -6.80 -13.50 -6.87
CA THR A 50 -6.87 -12.38 -7.81
C THR A 50 -5.60 -11.55 -7.85
N GLU A 51 -4.77 -11.58 -6.80
CA GLU A 51 -3.58 -10.75 -6.65
C GLU A 51 -2.31 -11.56 -6.40
N THR A 52 -1.16 -10.98 -6.80
CA THR A 52 0.15 -11.50 -6.44
C THR A 52 0.71 -10.70 -5.27
N TYR A 53 0.68 -11.31 -4.08
CA TYR A 53 1.18 -10.68 -2.86
C TYR A 53 2.68 -10.95 -2.63
N PRO A 54 3.44 -9.98 -2.07
CA PRO A 54 3.01 -8.62 -1.76
C PRO A 54 2.84 -7.80 -3.04
N ILE A 55 1.84 -6.91 -3.06
CA ILE A 55 1.71 -5.93 -4.14
C ILE A 55 2.81 -4.87 -3.92
N VAL A 56 3.73 -4.78 -4.88
CA VAL A 56 4.90 -3.90 -4.78
C VAL A 56 4.59 -2.55 -5.41
N ILE A 57 4.54 -1.50 -4.59
CA ILE A 57 4.38 -0.11 -5.03
C ILE A 57 5.78 0.52 -5.12
N ASP A 58 6.35 0.49 -6.31
CA ASP A 58 7.71 0.90 -6.66
C ASP A 58 7.81 2.27 -7.34
N LYS A 59 6.69 2.99 -7.40
CA LYS A 59 6.59 4.36 -7.93
C LYS A 59 5.59 5.19 -7.12
N PRO A 60 5.78 6.53 -7.05
CA PRO A 60 4.82 7.41 -6.40
C PRO A 60 3.45 7.25 -7.05
N LEU A 61 2.42 6.97 -6.27
CA LEU A 61 1.03 6.87 -6.73
C LEU A 61 0.06 7.04 -5.56
N THR A 62 -1.21 7.22 -5.87
CA THR A 62 -2.29 7.19 -4.88
C THR A 62 -3.14 5.95 -5.11
N LEU A 63 -3.36 5.16 -4.07
CA LEU A 63 -4.27 4.02 -4.08
C LEU A 63 -5.46 4.34 -3.15
N ILE A 64 -6.67 4.38 -3.72
CA ILE A 64 -7.90 4.77 -3.01
C ILE A 64 -8.91 3.63 -3.12
N GLY A 65 -9.37 3.10 -1.99
CA GLY A 65 -10.49 2.16 -1.96
C GLY A 65 -11.84 2.85 -1.96
N GLU A 66 -12.82 2.24 -2.62
CA GLU A 66 -14.23 2.48 -2.33
C GLU A 66 -14.61 1.82 -1.00
N GLU A 67 -15.74 2.24 -0.40
CA GLU A 67 -16.26 1.59 0.80
C GLU A 67 -16.49 0.09 0.56
N GLY A 68 -15.83 -0.75 1.37
CA GLY A 68 -15.85 -2.21 1.22
C GLY A 68 -14.75 -2.79 0.33
N ALA A 69 -13.74 -2.01 -0.07
CA ALA A 69 -12.53 -2.53 -0.70
C ALA A 69 -11.61 -3.19 0.33
N VAL A 70 -11.41 -4.51 0.21
CA VAL A 70 -10.67 -5.35 1.15
C VAL A 70 -9.48 -6.02 0.48
N LEU A 71 -8.28 -5.83 1.00
CA LEU A 71 -7.10 -6.63 0.65
C LEU A 71 -6.90 -7.74 1.69
N GLU A 72 -6.87 -9.00 1.25
CA GLU A 72 -6.71 -10.17 2.12
C GLU A 72 -5.42 -10.93 1.83
N SER A 73 -4.55 -11.05 2.83
CA SER A 73 -3.21 -11.60 2.66
C SER A 73 -3.18 -13.11 2.76
N PRO A 74 -2.34 -13.80 1.98
CA PRO A 74 -1.92 -15.14 2.36
C PRO A 74 -1.08 -15.10 3.66
N PRO A 75 -1.01 -16.22 4.40
CA PRO A 75 -0.15 -16.35 5.58
C PRO A 75 1.28 -15.85 5.35
N PHE A 76 1.87 -15.21 6.37
CA PHE A 76 3.28 -14.81 6.40
C PHE A 76 3.74 -13.84 5.30
N THR A 77 2.81 -13.27 4.52
CA THR A 77 3.11 -12.37 3.39
C THR A 77 2.53 -10.97 3.65
N PRO A 78 3.26 -9.88 3.37
CA PRO A 78 2.69 -8.54 3.41
C PRO A 78 1.59 -8.35 2.35
N LEU A 79 0.60 -7.49 2.62
CA LEU A 79 -0.32 -7.03 1.58
C LEU A 79 0.38 -6.06 0.62
N LEU A 80 0.98 -5.00 1.15
CA LEU A 80 1.70 -4.00 0.37
C LEU A 80 3.17 -3.91 0.79
N ASN A 81 4.05 -3.89 -0.20
CA ASN A 81 5.42 -3.40 -0.04
C ASN A 81 5.54 -2.05 -0.74
N VAL A 82 5.75 -0.99 0.03
CA VAL A 82 5.89 0.37 -0.48
C VAL A 82 7.37 0.74 -0.51
N THR A 83 7.96 0.75 -1.69
CA THR A 83 9.40 1.03 -1.90
C THR A 83 9.66 2.37 -2.58
N ALA A 84 8.62 3.03 -3.09
CA ALA A 84 8.71 4.38 -3.61
C ALA A 84 8.28 5.46 -2.60
N PRO A 85 8.88 6.66 -2.68
CA PRO A 85 8.42 7.79 -1.88
C PRO A 85 7.09 8.33 -2.39
N ASP A 86 6.46 9.19 -1.58
CA ASP A 86 5.27 9.95 -1.96
C ASP A 86 4.07 9.08 -2.39
N VAL A 87 3.94 7.92 -1.76
CA VAL A 87 2.79 7.02 -1.94
C VAL A 87 1.69 7.38 -0.94
N THR A 88 0.45 7.44 -1.43
CA THR A 88 -0.75 7.55 -0.58
C THR A 88 -1.60 6.31 -0.70
N VAL A 89 -2.05 5.77 0.43
CA VAL A 89 -3.01 4.66 0.53
C VAL A 89 -4.19 5.14 1.36
N GLU A 90 -5.41 5.05 0.84
CA GLU A 90 -6.59 5.66 1.44
C GLU A 90 -7.82 4.74 1.37
N ASN A 91 -8.58 4.68 2.46
CA ASN A 91 -9.89 4.01 2.54
C ASN A 91 -9.90 2.53 2.09
N ILE A 92 -8.94 1.74 2.58
CA ILE A 92 -8.85 0.29 2.31
C ILE A 92 -8.89 -0.49 3.63
N ASP A 93 -9.61 -1.61 3.63
CA ASP A 93 -9.61 -2.59 4.70
C ASP A 93 -8.54 -3.67 4.44
N PHE A 94 -7.59 -3.79 5.37
CA PHE A 94 -6.49 -4.76 5.30
C PHE A 94 -6.78 -5.93 6.24
N HIS A 95 -7.05 -7.11 5.67
CA HIS A 95 -7.16 -8.37 6.40
C HIS A 95 -5.82 -9.10 6.31
N LEU A 96 -5.02 -9.00 7.37
CA LEU A 96 -3.64 -9.48 7.37
C LEU A 96 -3.45 -10.73 8.23
N LEU A 97 -2.51 -11.59 7.81
CA LEU A 97 -1.95 -12.72 8.56
C LEU A 97 -0.44 -12.57 8.77
N ARG A 98 0.12 -11.37 8.53
CA ARG A 98 1.49 -11.01 8.90
C ARG A 98 1.70 -9.50 8.91
N TYR A 99 1.68 -8.88 7.74
CA TYR A 99 1.86 -7.44 7.62
C TYR A 99 0.78 -6.85 6.72
N GLY A 100 0.19 -5.72 7.11
CA GLY A 100 -0.62 -4.94 6.17
C GLY A 100 0.30 -4.23 5.19
N ILE A 101 1.01 -3.20 5.66
CA ILE A 101 1.94 -2.43 4.83
C ILE A 101 3.36 -2.54 5.40
N VAL A 102 4.34 -2.86 4.55
CA VAL A 102 5.76 -2.65 4.82
C VAL A 102 6.24 -1.44 4.03
N GLY A 103 6.44 -0.31 4.70
CA GLY A 103 6.85 0.96 4.10
C GLY A 103 8.34 1.21 4.25
N MET A 104 9.07 1.22 3.14
CA MET A 104 10.54 1.30 3.10
C MET A 104 11.04 2.66 2.58
N ALA A 105 10.14 3.51 2.09
CA ALA A 105 10.45 4.82 1.54
C ALA A 105 9.79 5.95 2.33
N ASP A 106 10.33 7.15 2.17
CA ASP A 106 9.87 8.35 2.86
C ASP A 106 8.50 8.82 2.32
N TRP A 107 7.79 9.60 3.12
CA TRP A 107 6.54 10.28 2.72
C TRP A 107 5.34 9.37 2.43
N LEU A 108 5.36 8.11 2.90
CA LEU A 108 4.17 7.26 2.90
C LEU A 108 3.04 7.89 3.71
N SER A 109 1.90 8.13 3.07
CA SER A 109 0.66 8.56 3.72
C SER A 109 -0.36 7.43 3.72
N VAL A 110 -0.87 7.05 4.89
CA VAL A 110 -1.95 6.06 5.03
C VAL A 110 -3.11 6.72 5.76
N LYS A 111 -4.29 6.72 5.15
CA LYS A 111 -5.43 7.51 5.62
C LYS A 111 -6.72 6.71 5.63
N GLU A 112 -7.50 6.83 6.70
CA GLU A 112 -8.85 6.24 6.79
C GLU A 112 -8.89 4.74 6.47
N CYS A 113 -7.77 4.02 6.66
CA CYS A 113 -7.69 2.58 6.41
C CYS A 113 -7.99 1.80 7.70
N SER A 114 -8.42 0.55 7.56
CA SER A 114 -8.51 -0.37 8.69
C SER A 114 -7.56 -1.55 8.54
N PHE A 115 -7.00 -2.02 9.65
CA PHE A 115 -6.06 -3.13 9.71
C PHE A 115 -6.58 -4.14 10.72
N LEU A 116 -6.94 -5.32 10.23
CA LEU A 116 -7.42 -6.44 11.02
C LEU A 116 -6.42 -7.59 10.90
N LEU A 117 -5.79 -7.95 12.01
CA LEU A 117 -5.22 -9.29 12.16
C LEU A 117 -6.38 -10.21 12.55
N TYR A 118 -6.87 -11.01 11.61
CA TYR A 118 -8.11 -11.78 11.80
C TYR A 118 -7.89 -13.19 12.37
N ASP A 119 -6.63 -13.60 12.55
CA ASP A 119 -6.27 -14.86 13.20
C ASP A 119 -5.09 -14.64 14.16
N ASP A 120 -5.34 -14.92 15.44
CA ASP A 120 -4.37 -14.76 16.53
C ASP A 120 -3.20 -15.75 16.44
N GLU A 121 -3.32 -16.84 15.67
CA GLU A 121 -2.19 -17.74 15.39
C GLU A 121 -1.01 -16.97 14.76
N TYR A 122 -1.31 -15.91 14.02
CA TYR A 122 -0.34 -15.08 13.31
C TYR A 122 0.06 -13.82 14.07
N ARG A 123 -0.24 -13.73 15.38
CA ARG A 123 0.04 -12.54 16.20
C ARG A 123 1.54 -12.28 16.41
N VAL A 124 2.34 -13.33 16.46
CA VAL A 124 3.78 -13.20 16.68
C VAL A 124 4.43 -12.63 15.43
N THR A 125 5.23 -11.57 15.58
CA THR A 125 5.91 -10.87 14.48
C THR A 125 4.99 -10.26 13.42
N SER A 126 3.70 -10.02 13.74
CA SER A 126 2.79 -9.29 12.86
C SER A 126 2.65 -7.81 13.20
N CYS A 127 2.34 -7.02 12.19
CA CYS A 127 2.16 -5.59 12.30
C CYS A 127 1.17 -5.09 11.25
N GLY A 128 0.26 -4.17 11.59
CA GLY A 128 -0.62 -3.55 10.60
C GLY A 128 0.20 -2.72 9.61
N ILE A 129 1.07 -1.84 10.13
CA ILE A 129 2.02 -1.06 9.32
C ILE A 129 3.40 -1.13 9.94
N TRP A 130 4.37 -1.60 9.17
CA TRP A 130 5.78 -1.54 9.53
C TRP A 130 6.51 -0.54 8.66
N LEU A 131 6.95 0.56 9.27
CA LEU A 131 7.81 1.56 8.65
C LEU A 131 9.27 1.19 8.91
N VAL A 132 9.98 0.84 7.84
CA VAL A 132 11.36 0.35 7.84
C VAL A 132 12.33 1.53 7.76
N GLY A 133 12.36 2.36 8.80
CA GLY A 133 13.16 3.58 8.85
C GLY A 133 12.64 4.72 7.97
N ALA A 134 11.44 4.58 7.41
CA ALA A 134 10.78 5.61 6.61
C ALA A 134 10.60 6.92 7.40
N LYS A 135 10.91 8.04 6.77
CA LYS A 135 10.78 9.39 7.34
C LYS A 135 9.55 10.08 6.79
N ASN A 136 9.03 11.03 7.56
CA ASN A 136 7.90 11.87 7.17
C ASN A 136 6.61 11.11 6.80
N ALA A 137 6.44 9.89 7.31
CA ALA A 137 5.21 9.15 7.13
C ALA A 137 4.04 9.83 7.87
N ARG A 138 2.84 9.73 7.31
CA ARG A 138 1.61 10.29 7.89
C ARG A 138 0.56 9.19 8.00
N LEU A 139 0.16 8.85 9.21
CA LEU A 139 -0.87 7.84 9.48
C LEU A 139 -2.07 8.55 10.14
N THR A 140 -3.17 8.77 9.42
CA THR A 140 -4.31 9.58 9.89
C THR A 140 -5.62 8.80 9.77
N GLY A 141 -6.49 8.83 10.79
CA GLY A 141 -7.81 8.18 10.72
C GLY A 141 -7.79 6.65 10.62
N ASN A 142 -6.62 6.02 10.76
CA ASN A 142 -6.51 4.56 10.61
C ASN A 142 -6.97 3.82 11.88
N ARG A 143 -7.59 2.66 11.69
CA ARG A 143 -8.02 1.75 12.76
C ARG A 143 -7.17 0.47 12.76
N PHE A 144 -6.73 0.02 13.92
CA PHE A 144 -5.96 -1.22 14.09
C PHE A 144 -6.66 -2.15 15.08
N THR A 145 -6.94 -3.38 14.67
CA THR A 145 -7.58 -4.42 15.48
C THR A 145 -6.69 -5.67 15.46
N GLY A 146 -6.32 -6.18 16.63
CA GLY A 146 -5.40 -7.33 16.77
C GLY A 146 -3.95 -7.05 16.36
N CYS A 147 -3.64 -5.86 15.85
CA CYS A 147 -2.31 -5.45 15.38
C CYS A 147 -2.02 -3.99 15.75
N GLY A 148 -0.91 -3.43 15.25
CA GLY A 148 -0.51 -2.05 15.50
C GLY A 148 0.50 -1.53 14.47
N VAL A 149 1.25 -0.50 14.84
CA VAL A 149 2.27 0.13 13.98
C VAL A 149 3.65 -0.08 14.59
N CYS A 150 4.65 -0.38 13.75
CA CYS A 150 6.06 -0.48 14.13
C CYS A 150 6.88 0.51 13.31
N LEU A 151 7.70 1.33 13.98
CA LEU A 151 8.76 2.12 13.36
C LEU A 151 10.09 1.55 13.86
N ALA A 152 10.79 0.85 12.99
CA ALA A 152 12.09 0.28 13.27
C ALA A 152 12.98 0.36 12.03
N GLY A 153 14.29 0.27 12.20
CA GLY A 153 15.18 0.06 11.06
C GLY A 153 14.86 -1.26 10.33
N PRO A 154 15.54 -1.56 9.21
CA PRO A 154 15.50 -2.91 8.65
C PRO A 154 15.79 -3.90 9.77
N PRO A 155 15.15 -5.09 9.79
CA PRO A 155 15.57 -6.15 10.67
C PRO A 155 17.07 -6.30 10.51
N ILE A 156 17.77 -6.29 11.63
CA ILE A 156 19.04 -6.97 11.69
C ILE A 156 18.69 -8.43 11.39
N THR A 157 19.05 -8.90 10.19
CA THR A 157 19.04 -10.32 9.91
C THR A 157 19.96 -10.95 10.95
N GLU A 158 19.39 -11.68 11.90
CA GLU A 158 20.17 -12.62 12.70
C GLU A 158 20.60 -13.73 11.74
N SER A 159 21.75 -13.51 11.09
CA SER A 159 22.53 -14.58 10.45
C SER A 159 23.11 -15.49 11.51
#